data_AF-A0A2T4XD23-F1
#
_entry.id   AF-A0A2T4XD23-F1
#
_cell.length_a   1.000
_cell.length_b   1.000
_cell.length_c   1.000
_cell.angle_alpha   90.00
_cell.angle_beta   90.00
_cell.angle_gamma   90.00
#
_symmetry.space_group_name_H-M   'P 1'
#
loop_
_entity.id
_entity.type
_entity.pdbx_description
1 polymer ?
#
loop_
_entity_poly.entity_id
_entity_poly.type
_entity_poly.pdbx_seq_one_letter_code
_entity_poly.pdbx_strand_id
1 'polypeptide(L)'
;MSAPTDLAARRTNRLILAIAFFNILIHLLVFDHLEYHRDELLYFSLGLHPAWGYATVPPLTGWLAAAMAGLFGYSLFVVKLFPALLSGVLVVLMAAITRELGGQRYA
;
A
#
# COMPACT_ATOMS: atom_id res chain seq x y z
N MET A 1 -16.70 -35.93 -3.42
CA MET A 1 -15.42 -36.03 -4.16
C MET A 1 -14.97 -34.61 -4.52
N SER A 2 -14.33 -33.88 -3.59
CA SER A 2 -14.12 -32.41 -3.65
C SER A 2 -12.72 -31.95 -3.22
N ALA A 3 -11.74 -32.85 -3.11
CA ALA A 3 -10.41 -32.56 -2.57
C ALA A 3 -9.41 -31.80 -3.48
N PRO A 4 -9.41 -31.89 -4.83
CA PRO A 4 -8.31 -31.35 -5.63
C PRO A 4 -8.34 -29.83 -5.84
N THR A 5 -9.50 -29.16 -5.69
CA THR A 5 -9.66 -27.71 -5.92
C THR A 5 -9.14 -26.85 -4.76
N ASP A 6 -9.27 -27.31 -3.52
CA ASP A 6 -8.85 -26.55 -2.32
C ASP A 6 -7.32 -26.40 -2.25
N LEU A 7 -6.57 -27.46 -2.56
CA LEU A 7 -5.10 -27.40 -2.55
C LEU A 7 -4.54 -26.41 -3.59
N ALA A 8 -5.13 -26.37 -4.78
CA ALA A 8 -4.76 -25.43 -5.82
C ALA A 8 -5.05 -23.99 -5.41
N ALA A 9 -6.23 -23.73 -4.83
CA ALA A 9 -6.60 -22.42 -4.30
C ALA A 9 -5.66 -21.97 -3.17
N ARG A 10 -5.34 -22.85 -2.22
CA ARG A 10 -4.36 -22.58 -1.15
C ARG A 10 -2.98 -22.25 -1.70
N ARG A 11 -2.54 -22.96 -2.75
CA ARG A 11 -1.26 -22.69 -3.42
C ARG A 11 -1.23 -21.32 -4.08
N THR A 12 -2.31 -20.94 -4.75
CA THR A 12 -2.46 -19.61 -5.36
C THR A 12 -2.48 -18.51 -4.30
N ASN A 13 -3.22 -18.69 -3.20
CA ASN A 13 -3.25 -17.72 -2.10
C ASN A 13 -1.86 -17.52 -1.47
N ARG A 14 -1.12 -18.62 -1.23
CA ARG A 14 0.27 -18.54 -0.74
C ARG A 14 1.17 -17.78 -1.70
N LEU A 15 0.99 -17.97 -3.01
CA LEU A 15 1.77 -17.27 -4.03
C LEU A 15 1.44 -15.78 -4.05
N ILE A 16 0.16 -15.40 -3.97
CA ILE A 16 -0.27 -14.00 -3.88
C ILE A 16 0.32 -13.34 -2.62
N LEU A 17 0.23 -14.02 -1.47
CA LEU A 17 0.82 -13.52 -0.22
C LEU A 17 2.34 -13.40 -0.30
N ALA A 18 3.02 -14.35 -0.96
CA ALA A 18 4.46 -14.27 -1.17
C ALA A 18 4.84 -13.08 -2.06
N ILE A 19 4.08 -12.81 -3.13
CA ILE A 19 4.28 -11.64 -4.00
C ILE A 19 4.04 -10.34 -3.22
N ALA A 20 2.93 -10.26 -2.47
CA ALA A 20 2.63 -9.09 -1.65
C ALA A 20 3.72 -8.81 -0.62
N PHE A 21 4.19 -9.86 0.07
CA PHE A 21 5.28 -9.77 1.03
C PHE A 21 6.60 -9.36 0.36
N PHE A 22 6.94 -9.97 -0.78
CA PHE A 22 8.15 -9.62 -1.54
C PHE A 22 8.11 -8.17 -2.03
N ASN A 23 6.96 -7.69 -2.49
CA ASN A 23 6.76 -6.31 -2.88
C ASN A 23 6.98 -5.33 -1.71
N ILE A 24 6.41 -5.62 -0.53
CA ILE A 24 6.65 -4.83 0.68
C ILE A 24 8.15 -4.86 1.04
N LEU A 25 8.76 -6.04 1.02
CA LEU A 25 10.15 -6.24 1.40
C LEU A 25 11.09 -5.41 0.52
N ILE A 26 10.89 -5.42 -0.81
CA ILE A 26 11.69 -4.59 -1.71
C ILE A 26 11.61 -3.11 -1.33
N HIS A 27 10.39 -2.57 -1.16
CA HIS A 27 10.21 -1.16 -0.81
C HIS A 27 10.92 -0.81 0.51
N LEU A 28 10.87 -1.70 1.50
CA LEU A 28 11.52 -1.50 2.79
C LEU A 28 13.03 -1.78 2.79
N LEU A 29 13.57 -2.48 1.79
CA LEU A 29 15.02 -2.67 1.65
C LEU A 29 15.70 -1.50 0.96
N VAL A 30 14.98 -0.75 0.12
CA VAL A 30 15.55 0.39 -0.62
C VAL A 30 15.08 1.77 -0.10
N PHE A 31 14.37 1.80 1.03
CA PHE A 31 13.66 3.00 1.50
C PHE A 31 14.57 4.19 1.80
N ASP A 32 15.82 3.93 2.18
CA ASP A 32 16.84 4.89 2.60
C ASP A 32 17.80 5.30 1.47
N HIS A 33 17.68 4.67 0.30
CA HIS A 33 18.53 4.99 -0.85
C HIS A 33 18.14 6.32 -1.52
N LEU A 34 16.96 6.84 -1.19
CA LEU A 34 16.43 8.09 -1.72
C LEU A 34 15.95 8.98 -0.57
N GLU A 35 16.25 10.27 -0.67
CA GLU A 35 15.71 11.29 0.24
C GLU A 35 14.19 11.48 0.01
N TYR A 36 13.61 12.44 0.73
CA TYR A 36 12.21 12.79 0.56
C TYR A 36 11.89 13.17 -0.88
N HIS A 37 10.83 12.56 -1.41
CA HIS A 37 10.28 12.96 -2.68
C HIS A 37 9.53 14.29 -2.55
N ARG A 38 9.44 15.06 -3.64
CA ARG A 38 8.72 16.34 -3.66
C ARG A 38 7.29 16.21 -3.13
N ASP A 39 6.61 15.13 -3.50
CA ASP A 39 5.23 14.89 -3.07
C ASP A 39 5.12 14.55 -1.58
N GLU A 40 6.15 13.95 -0.98
CA GLU A 40 6.18 13.69 0.47
C GLU A 40 6.29 15.00 1.26
N LEU A 41 7.14 15.92 0.78
CA LEU A 41 7.24 17.26 1.34
C LEU A 41 5.95 18.07 1.14
N LEU A 42 5.28 17.89 -0.01
CA LEU A 42 3.94 18.47 -0.22
C LEU A 42 2.98 17.96 0.84
N TYR A 43 2.91 16.64 1.08
CA TYR A 43 2.02 16.08 2.08
C TYR A 43 2.33 16.55 3.50
N PHE A 44 3.60 16.78 3.86
CA PHE A 44 3.94 17.39 5.14
C PHE A 44 3.37 18.80 5.28
N SER A 45 3.48 19.61 4.22
CA SER A 45 2.89 20.96 4.19
C SER A 45 1.36 20.93 4.33
N LEU A 46 0.70 20.00 3.64
CA LEU A 46 -0.75 19.80 3.76
C LEU A 46 -1.15 19.33 5.16
N GLY A 47 -0.36 18.45 5.77
CA GLY A 47 -0.59 17.94 7.12
C GLY A 47 -0.44 19.01 8.21
N LEU A 48 0.41 20.01 7.99
CA LEU A 48 0.51 21.19 8.86
C LEU A 48 -0.68 22.14 8.72
N HIS A 49 -1.42 22.06 7.59
CA HIS A 49 -2.58 22.89 7.31
C HIS A 49 -3.79 22.05 6.87
N PRO A 50 -4.39 21.25 7.78
CA PRO A 50 -5.59 20.47 7.49
C PRO A 50 -6.73 21.38 7.01
N ALA A 51 -7.24 21.15 5.80
CA ALA A 51 -8.30 21.94 5.20
C ALA A 51 -9.38 21.06 4.57
N TRP A 52 -10.56 21.64 4.31
CA TRP A 52 -11.68 20.97 3.63
C TRP A 52 -11.57 21.03 2.09
N GLY A 53 -10.41 21.42 1.57
CA GLY A 53 -10.11 21.39 0.14
C GLY A 53 -8.73 21.94 -0.14
N TYR A 54 -8.03 21.33 -1.10
CA TYR A 54 -6.73 21.79 -1.60
C TYR A 54 -6.78 21.96 -3.11
N ALA A 55 -5.82 22.70 -3.66
CA ALA A 55 -5.77 22.97 -5.10
C ALA A 55 -5.58 21.70 -5.96
N THR A 56 -4.90 20.67 -5.42
CA THR A 56 -4.47 19.49 -6.19
C THR A 56 -4.98 18.17 -5.65
N VAL A 57 -5.47 18.12 -4.41
CA VAL A 57 -5.88 16.89 -3.73
C VAL A 57 -7.13 17.08 -2.87
N PRO A 58 -7.93 16.02 -2.65
CA PRO A 58 -9.08 16.09 -1.76
C PRO A 58 -8.67 16.25 -0.28
N PRO A 59 -9.62 16.62 0.60
CA PRO A 59 -9.35 16.91 2.02
C PRO A 59 -8.73 15.73 2.78
N LEU A 60 -9.17 14.52 2.44
CA LEU A 60 -8.74 13.28 3.06
C LEU A 60 -7.22 13.12 3.05
N THR A 61 -6.56 13.53 1.96
CA THR A 61 -5.09 13.44 1.83
C THR A 61 -4.39 14.29 2.89
N GLY A 62 -4.84 15.53 3.10
CA GLY A 62 -4.26 16.43 4.10
C GLY A 62 -4.57 15.98 5.53
N TRP A 63 -5.78 15.49 5.81
CA TRP A 63 -6.12 14.96 7.13
C TRP A 63 -5.31 13.72 7.48
N LEU A 64 -5.12 12.82 6.52
CA LEU A 64 -4.30 11.63 6.73
C LEU A 64 -2.84 12.03 6.96
N ALA A 65 -2.31 12.98 6.19
CA ALA A 65 -0.97 13.49 6.40
C ALA A 65 -0.79 14.14 7.78
N ALA A 66 -1.79 14.90 8.25
CA ALA A 66 -1.80 15.49 9.59
C ALA A 66 -1.81 14.43 10.69
N ALA A 67 -2.65 13.39 10.55
CA ALA A 67 -2.72 12.28 11.49
C ALA A 67 -1.39 11.49 11.53
N MET A 68 -0.81 11.19 10.36
CA MET A 68 0.47 10.49 10.27
C MET A 68 1.60 11.30 10.90
N ALA A 69 1.69 12.59 10.58
CA ALA A 69 2.69 13.49 11.18
C ALA A 69 2.51 13.63 12.70
N GLY A 70 1.27 13.76 13.18
CA GLY A 70 0.97 13.88 14.60
C GLY A 70 1.26 12.61 15.42
N LEU A 71 1.06 11.43 14.82
CA LEU A 71 1.25 10.14 15.50
C LEU A 71 2.70 9.62 15.41
N PHE A 72 3.36 9.82 14.28
CA PHE A 72 4.64 9.17 13.97
C PHE A 72 5.75 10.15 13.57
N GLY A 73 5.45 11.44 13.46
CA GLY A 73 6.39 12.46 13.03
C GLY A 73 6.75 12.38 11.55
N TYR A 74 7.93 12.93 11.21
CA TYR A 74 8.43 13.07 9.84
C TYR A 74 9.68 12.22 9.63
N SER A 75 9.65 10.94 10.03
CA SER A 75 10.75 10.01 9.80
C SER A 75 10.64 9.41 8.40
N LEU A 76 11.78 9.33 7.68
CA LEU A 76 11.83 8.79 6.32
C LEU A 76 11.30 7.35 6.28
N PHE A 77 11.67 6.55 7.27
CA PHE A 77 11.20 5.17 7.39
C PHE A 77 9.67 5.08 7.46
N VAL A 78 9.04 5.89 8.32
CA VAL A 78 7.59 5.86 8.52
C VAL A 78 6.86 6.29 7.25
N VAL A 79 7.37 7.33 6.59
CA VAL A 79 6.77 7.89 5.38
C VAL A 79 6.77 6.88 4.24
N LYS A 80 7.80 6.03 4.15
CA LYS A 80 7.89 4.93 3.18
C LYS A 80 7.16 3.65 3.64
N LEU A 81 7.04 3.42 4.94
CA LEU A 81 6.44 2.22 5.52
C LEU A 81 4.96 2.09 5.14
N PHE A 82 4.16 3.15 5.31
CA PHE A 82 2.72 3.08 5.03
C PHE A 82 2.40 2.81 3.55
N PRO A 83 2.98 3.52 2.57
CA PRO A 83 2.86 3.18 1.15
C PRO A 83 3.31 1.75 0.85
N ALA A 84 4.42 1.29 1.44
CA ALA A 84 4.90 -0.08 1.25
C ALA A 84 3.84 -1.10 1.71
N LEU A 85 3.30 -0.96 2.93
CA LEU A 85 2.26 -1.86 3.44
C LEU A 85 0.98 -1.83 2.60
N LEU A 86 0.50 -0.63 2.25
CA LEU A 86 -0.71 -0.46 1.44
C LEU A 86 -0.54 -1.06 0.03
N SER A 87 0.67 -1.00 -0.54
CA SER A 87 0.94 -1.64 -1.83
C SER A 87 0.78 -3.16 -1.77
N GLY A 88 1.21 -3.82 -0.67
CA GLY A 88 0.98 -5.25 -0.48
C GLY A 88 -0.50 -5.60 -0.26
N VAL A 89 -1.24 -4.77 0.48
CA VAL A 89 -2.70 -4.91 0.63
C VAL A 89 -3.37 -4.80 -0.74
N LEU A 90 -2.94 -3.86 -1.58
CA LEU A 90 -3.48 -3.67 -2.92
C LEU A 90 -3.26 -4.90 -3.81
N VAL A 91 -2.11 -5.57 -3.73
CA VAL A 91 -1.87 -6.84 -4.45
C VAL A 91 -2.90 -7.91 -4.06
N VAL A 92 -3.17 -8.06 -2.77
CA VAL A 92 -4.17 -9.03 -2.28
C VAL A 92 -5.58 -8.65 -2.72
N LEU A 93 -5.93 -7.36 -2.60
CA LEU A 93 -7.24 -6.85 -3.01
C LEU A 93 -7.46 -7.04 -4.51
N MET A 94 -6.43 -6.76 -5.32
CA MET A 94 -6.54 -6.96 -6.76
C MET A 94 -6.73 -8.42 -7.11
N ALA A 95 -6.01 -9.34 -6.45
CA ALA A 95 -6.22 -10.75 -6.68
C ALA A 95 -7.62 -11.22 -6.27
N ALA A 96 -8.21 -10.63 -5.22
CA ALA A 96 -9.60 -10.90 -4.84
C ALA A 96 -10.58 -10.42 -5.91
N ILE A 97 -10.43 -9.17 -6.38
CA ILE A 97 -11.27 -8.60 -7.44
C ILE A 97 -11.15 -9.43 -8.73
N THR A 98 -9.94 -9.81 -9.15
CA THR A 98 -9.73 -10.65 -10.33
C THR A 98 -10.46 -11.99 -10.22
N ARG A 99 -10.50 -12.61 -9.03
CA ARG A 99 -11.24 -13.86 -8.80
C ARG A 99 -12.75 -13.64 -8.88
N GLU A 100 -13.27 -12.52 -8.38
CA GLU A 100 -14.69 -12.17 -8.48
C GLU A 100 -15.11 -11.94 -9.95
N LEU A 101 -14.21 -11.41 -10.76
CA LEU A 101 -14.41 -11.22 -12.20
C LEU A 101 -14.24 -12.51 -13.02
N GLY A 102 -14.06 -13.67 -12.37
CA GLY A 102 -13.96 -14.98 -13.02
C GLY A 102 -12.53 -15.42 -13.40
N GLY A 103 -11.52 -14.63 -13.05
CA GLY A 103 -10.12 -14.92 -13.31
C GLY A 103 -9.68 -16.25 -12.68
N GLN A 104 -8.99 -17.05 -13.48
CA GLN A 104 -8.46 -18.37 -13.13
C GLN A 104 -6.94 -18.32 -13.01
N ARG A 105 -6.34 -19.45 -12.62
CA ARG A 105 -4.89 -19.54 -12.41
C ARG A 105 -4.04 -19.31 -13.67
N TYR A 106 -4.66 -19.37 -14.85
CA TYR A 106 -3.99 -19.28 -16.16
C TYR A 106 -4.56 -18.18 -17.06
N ALA A 107 -5.79 -17.71 -16.81
CA ALA A 107 -6.50 -16.74 -17.64
C ALA A 107 -7.25 -15.74 -16.76
#